data_AF-A0A813K4D0-F1
#
_entry.id   AF-A0A813K4D0-F1
#
_cell.length_a   1.000
_cell.length_b   1.000
_cell.length_c   1.000
_cell.angle_alpha   90.00
_cell.angle_beta   90.00
_cell.angle_gamma   90.00
#
_symmetry.space_group_name_H-M   'P 1'
#
loop_
_entity.id
_entity.type
_entity.pdbx_description
1 polymer ?
#
loop_
_entity_poly.entity_id
_entity_poly.type
_entity_poly.pdbx_seq_one_letter_code
_entity_poly.pdbx_strand_id
1 'polypeptide(L)'
;MTPGNNEEATCAEGSSSSPGDTTELVSVWEEVRRLAAASSGDAADAANAAVSRLSDKDLQEIRTLRCPPAVVRRTLEATWLVLNAGKGASVAQAPPTWLRVQKMLLDTNLVGRMRDFDASALKAEPVLAAYIVSEYFSAGEKYQRSPARSSTSYQRLLISRPSSSSTGGSPVGAAAMV
;
A
#
# COMPACT_ATOMS: atom_id res chain seq x y z
N MET A 1 62.02 12.62 38.20
CA MET A 1 61.22 13.86 38.39
C MET A 1 60.03 13.74 37.46
N THR A 2 58.79 13.46 37.84
CA THR A 2 58.06 13.24 39.10
C THR A 2 56.92 12.27 38.76
N PRO A 3 56.54 11.34 39.66
CA PRO A 3 55.39 10.46 39.47
C PRO A 3 54.09 11.16 39.89
N GLY A 4 52.96 10.82 39.26
CA GLY A 4 51.64 11.34 39.59
C GLY A 4 50.58 10.25 39.47
N ASN A 5 50.33 9.58 40.60
CA ASN A 5 49.27 8.59 40.81
C ASN A 5 47.95 9.30 41.08
N ASN A 6 46.91 9.00 40.30
CA ASN A 6 45.52 9.34 40.65
C ASN A 6 44.68 8.07 40.52
N GLU A 7 44.57 7.37 41.65
CA GLU A 7 43.62 6.29 41.91
C GLU A 7 42.29 6.95 42.27
N GLU A 8 41.30 6.88 41.38
CA GLU A 8 39.91 7.20 41.74
C GLU A 8 39.02 6.01 41.43
N ALA A 9 38.62 5.35 42.50
CA ALA A 9 37.69 4.24 42.53
C ALA A 9 36.26 4.77 42.32
N THR A 10 35.68 4.52 41.15
CA THR A 10 34.25 4.70 40.93
C THR A 10 33.53 3.39 41.26
N CYS A 11 32.63 3.50 42.24
CA CYS A 11 31.78 2.47 42.76
C CYS A 11 31.01 1.73 41.65
N ALA A 12 30.98 0.41 41.77
CA ALA A 12 30.09 -0.47 41.05
C ALA A 12 28.63 -0.16 41.42
N GLU A 13 27.89 0.47 40.51
CA GLU A 13 26.43 0.45 40.54
C GLU A 13 25.95 -0.84 39.87
N GLY A 14 25.65 -1.83 40.70
CA GLY A 14 24.86 -2.98 40.32
C GLY A 14 23.42 -2.55 40.05
N SER A 15 23.14 -2.19 38.79
CA SER A 15 21.77 -2.14 38.29
C SER A 15 21.22 -3.56 38.23
N SER A 16 20.59 -3.96 39.33
CA SER A 16 19.75 -5.14 39.43
C SER A 16 18.53 -4.94 38.52
N SER A 17 18.71 -5.24 37.23
CA SER A 17 17.63 -5.35 36.26
C SER A 17 16.75 -6.52 36.67
N SER A 18 15.74 -6.21 37.48
CA SER A 18 14.64 -7.12 37.81
C SER A 18 13.99 -7.54 36.48
N PRO A 19 13.96 -8.84 36.11
CA PRO A 19 13.22 -9.32 34.95
C PRO A 19 11.73 -9.26 35.30
N GLY A 20 11.19 -8.05 35.30
CA GLY A 20 9.76 -7.85 35.18
C GLY A 20 9.36 -8.45 33.85
N ASP A 21 8.60 -9.53 33.92
CA ASP A 21 7.95 -10.21 32.80
C ASP A 21 6.84 -9.29 32.25
N THR A 22 7.23 -8.08 31.82
CA THR A 22 6.41 -7.28 30.93
C THR A 22 6.45 -8.02 29.62
N THR A 23 5.40 -8.79 29.36
CA THR A 23 5.02 -9.20 28.01
C THR A 23 4.91 -7.92 27.18
N GLU A 24 6.03 -7.48 26.62
CA GLU A 24 6.05 -6.42 25.64
C GLU A 24 5.09 -6.86 24.56
N LEU A 25 4.00 -6.11 24.42
CA LEU A 25 3.06 -6.28 23.33
C LEU A 25 3.78 -5.80 22.07
N VAL A 26 4.71 -6.64 21.59
CA VAL A 26 5.43 -6.39 20.36
C VAL A 26 4.38 -6.43 19.26
N SER A 27 4.20 -5.30 18.59
CA SER A 27 3.36 -5.23 17.40
C SER A 27 3.93 -6.22 16.40
N VAL A 28 3.18 -7.26 16.06
CA VAL A 28 3.54 -8.29 15.09
C VAL A 28 4.10 -7.67 13.80
N TRP A 29 3.58 -6.50 13.41
CA TRP A 29 4.04 -5.75 12.24
C TRP A 29 5.39 -5.06 12.40
N GLU A 30 5.74 -4.59 13.60
CA GLU A 30 7.08 -4.07 13.88
C GLU A 30 8.10 -5.19 13.93
N GLU A 31 7.72 -6.33 14.51
CA GLU A 31 8.55 -7.52 14.54
C GLU A 31 8.82 -8.05 13.13
N VAL A 32 7.79 -8.16 12.29
CA VAL A 32 7.93 -8.55 10.88
C VAL A 32 8.81 -7.55 10.12
N ARG A 33 8.68 -6.24 10.37
CA ARG A 33 9.53 -5.22 9.74
C ARG A 33 10.99 -5.33 10.20
N ARG A 34 11.22 -5.58 11.49
CA ARG A 34 12.53 -5.77 12.10
C ARG A 34 13.22 -7.01 11.56
N LEU A 35 12.47 -8.12 11.45
CA LEU A 35 12.94 -9.36 10.82
C LEU A 35 13.28 -9.12 9.35
N ALA A 36 12.40 -8.44 8.59
CA ALA A 36 12.69 -8.12 7.19
C ALA A 36 13.94 -7.24 7.00
N ALA A 37 14.21 -6.31 7.92
CA ALA A 37 15.41 -5.46 7.89
C ALA A 37 16.69 -6.26 8.23
N ALA A 38 16.62 -7.16 9.21
CA ALA A 38 17.73 -8.03 9.60
C ALA A 38 18.05 -9.10 8.54
N SER A 39 17.05 -9.52 7.78
CA SER A 39 17.12 -10.57 6.75
C SER A 39 17.26 -10.03 5.32
N SER A 40 17.92 -8.88 5.13
CA SER A 40 17.96 -8.19 3.82
C SER A 40 18.44 -9.07 2.65
N GLY A 41 19.20 -10.15 2.92
CA GLY A 41 19.50 -11.21 1.95
C GLY A 41 18.32 -12.16 1.69
N ASP A 42 17.76 -12.77 2.75
CA ASP A 42 16.67 -13.75 2.64
C ASP A 42 15.35 -13.14 2.15
N ALA A 43 15.11 -11.84 2.39
CA ALA A 43 13.89 -11.16 1.99
C ALA A 43 13.77 -11.07 0.46
N ALA A 44 14.88 -10.85 -0.25
CA ALA A 44 14.91 -10.83 -1.70
C ALA A 44 14.64 -12.23 -2.29
N ASP A 45 15.25 -13.26 -1.70
CA ASP A 45 15.06 -14.65 -2.12
C ASP A 45 13.63 -15.13 -1.84
N ALA A 46 13.05 -14.77 -0.69
CA ALA A 46 11.66 -15.05 -0.36
C ALA A 46 10.69 -14.35 -1.32
N ALA A 47 10.95 -13.09 -1.67
CA ALA A 47 10.15 -12.36 -2.65
C ALA A 47 10.24 -13.01 -4.04
N ASN A 48 11.45 -13.39 -4.48
CA ASN A 48 11.66 -14.10 -5.74
C ASN A 48 10.94 -15.46 -5.75
N ALA A 49 10.98 -16.21 -4.64
CA ALA A 49 10.27 -17.47 -4.51
C ALA A 49 8.75 -17.26 -4.56
N ALA A 50 8.22 -16.21 -3.92
CA ALA A 50 6.80 -15.87 -3.96
C ALA A 50 6.35 -15.47 -5.38
N VAL A 51 7.13 -14.65 -6.08
CA VAL A 51 6.86 -14.28 -7.48
C VAL A 51 6.93 -15.51 -8.39
N SER A 52 7.87 -16.43 -8.16
CA SER A 52 8.01 -17.67 -8.94
C SER A 52 6.85 -18.65 -8.75
N ARG A 53 6.07 -18.50 -7.68
CA ARG A 53 4.85 -19.30 -7.44
C ARG A 53 3.63 -18.76 -8.17
N LEU A 54 3.68 -17.55 -8.72
CA LEU A 54 2.59 -16.99 -9.50
C LEU A 54 2.48 -17.74 -10.82
N SER A 55 1.38 -18.45 -11.01
CA SER A 55 1.09 -19.11 -12.27
C SER A 55 0.31 -18.19 -13.22
N ASP A 56 0.39 -18.47 -14.52
CA ASP A 56 -0.43 -17.77 -15.52
C ASP A 56 -1.93 -17.93 -15.22
N LYS A 57 -2.32 -19.05 -14.60
CA LYS A 57 -3.70 -19.28 -14.18
C LYS A 57 -4.13 -18.27 -13.11
N ASP A 58 -3.30 -18.02 -12.11
CA ASP A 58 -3.60 -17.03 -11.05
C ASP A 58 -3.78 -15.63 -11.64
N LEU A 59 -2.91 -15.25 -12.59
CA LEU A 59 -3.02 -13.97 -13.29
C LEU A 59 -4.30 -13.88 -14.12
N GLN A 60 -4.73 -14.97 -14.78
CA GLN A 60 -6.00 -15.01 -15.48
C GLN A 60 -7.19 -14.88 -14.53
N GLU A 61 -7.19 -15.57 -13.38
CA GLU A 61 -8.26 -15.48 -12.37
C GLU A 61 -8.43 -14.04 -11.90
N ILE A 62 -7.32 -13.36 -11.53
CA ILE A 62 -7.33 -11.95 -11.13
C ILE A 62 -7.88 -11.06 -12.25
N ARG A 63 -7.56 -11.34 -13.51
CA ARG A 63 -8.03 -10.56 -14.67
C ARG A 63 -9.54 -10.65 -14.86
N THR A 64 -10.15 -11.79 -14.54
CA THR A 64 -11.60 -11.97 -14.66
C THR A 64 -12.40 -11.20 -13.62
N LEU A 65 -11.75 -10.68 -12.57
CA LEU A 65 -12.41 -9.87 -11.55
C LEU A 65 -12.84 -8.51 -12.13
N ARG A 66 -14.16 -8.32 -12.29
CA ARG A 66 -14.73 -7.00 -12.65
C ARG A 66 -14.52 -5.95 -11.55
N CYS A 67 -14.57 -6.38 -10.29
CA CYS A 67 -14.40 -5.52 -9.12
C CYS A 67 -13.44 -6.20 -8.12
N PRO A 68 -12.11 -6.10 -8.34
CA PRO A 68 -11.15 -6.68 -7.41
C PRO A 68 -11.25 -6.02 -6.02
N PRO A 69 -11.00 -6.78 -4.92
CA PRO A 69 -10.86 -6.19 -3.60
C PRO A 69 -9.85 -5.04 -3.58
N ALA A 70 -10.11 -4.02 -2.76
CA ALA A 70 -9.32 -2.79 -2.74
C ALA A 70 -7.82 -3.06 -2.51
N VAL A 71 -7.47 -3.99 -1.62
CA VAL A 71 -6.08 -4.37 -1.36
C VAL A 71 -5.40 -4.91 -2.62
N VAL A 72 -6.06 -5.82 -3.34
CA VAL A 72 -5.54 -6.41 -4.59
C VAL A 72 -5.35 -5.33 -5.64
N ARG A 73 -6.33 -4.45 -5.80
CA ARG A 73 -6.25 -3.33 -6.74
C ARG A 73 -5.04 -2.43 -6.44
N ARG A 74 -4.89 -1.99 -5.19
CA ARG A 74 -3.79 -1.11 -4.77
C ARG A 74 -2.42 -1.78 -4.93
N THR A 75 -2.31 -3.07 -4.60
CA THR A 75 -1.06 -3.81 -4.81
C THR A 75 -0.69 -3.84 -6.29
N LEU A 76 -1.63 -4.12 -7.19
CA LEU A 76 -1.36 -4.19 -8.62
C LEU A 76 -1.07 -2.82 -9.24
N GLU A 77 -1.72 -1.75 -8.76
CA GLU A 77 -1.39 -0.37 -9.13
C GLU A 77 0.04 -0.01 -8.72
N ALA A 78 0.45 -0.35 -7.49
CA ALA A 78 1.81 -0.14 -7.02
C ALA A 78 2.83 -0.94 -7.85
N THR A 79 2.56 -2.21 -8.14
CA THR A 79 3.40 -3.04 -9.02
C THR A 79 3.53 -2.41 -10.40
N TRP A 80 2.44 -1.89 -10.96
CA TRP A 80 2.47 -1.20 -12.25
C TRP A 80 3.39 0.03 -12.22
N LEU A 81 3.32 0.84 -11.17
CA LEU A 81 4.16 2.02 -11.01
C LEU A 81 5.65 1.65 -10.92
N VAL A 82 5.98 0.63 -10.11
CA VAL A 82 7.36 0.14 -9.94
C VAL A 82 7.93 -0.37 -11.26
N LEU A 83 7.23 -1.29 -11.95
CA LEU A 83 7.72 -1.91 -13.20
C LEU A 83 7.79 -0.96 -14.41
N ASN A 84 7.23 0.24 -14.29
CA ASN A 84 7.27 1.26 -15.33
C ASN A 84 8.11 2.49 -14.94
N ALA A 85 8.82 2.43 -13.82
CA ALA A 85 9.85 3.41 -13.48
C ALA A 85 10.90 3.52 -14.61
N GLY A 86 11.34 4.74 -14.93
CA GLY A 86 12.36 5.01 -15.94
C GLY A 86 11.92 4.88 -17.41
N LYS A 87 10.68 4.45 -17.71
CA LYS A 87 10.20 4.32 -19.11
C LYS A 87 9.75 5.64 -19.74
N GLY A 88 10.20 6.79 -19.22
CA GLY A 88 9.85 8.11 -19.75
C GLY A 88 8.36 8.47 -19.68
N ALA A 89 7.53 7.61 -19.08
CA ALA A 89 6.23 8.01 -18.62
C ALA A 89 6.51 9.03 -17.52
N SER A 90 6.32 10.30 -17.82
CA SER A 90 5.97 11.30 -16.81
C SER A 90 4.67 10.78 -16.19
N VAL A 91 4.84 9.84 -15.26
CA VAL A 91 3.74 9.27 -14.50
C VAL A 91 3.31 10.44 -13.65
N ALA A 92 2.29 11.16 -14.13
CA ALA A 92 1.51 12.05 -13.31
C ALA A 92 1.30 11.33 -11.97
N GLN A 93 1.62 12.00 -10.86
CA GLN A 93 1.57 11.49 -9.48
C GLN A 93 0.15 11.08 -9.10
N ALA A 94 -0.36 10.07 -9.79
CA ALA A 94 -1.74 9.67 -9.87
C ALA A 94 -1.77 8.15 -10.09
N PRO A 95 -2.72 7.45 -9.46
CA PRO A 95 -2.83 6.01 -9.63
C PRO A 95 -3.12 5.66 -11.09
N PRO A 96 -2.52 4.59 -11.64
CA PRO A 96 -2.86 4.14 -12.97
C PRO A 96 -4.32 3.69 -13.02
N THR A 97 -4.99 3.91 -14.15
CA THR A 97 -6.36 3.42 -14.32
C THR A 97 -6.37 1.89 -14.28
N TRP A 98 -7.46 1.29 -13.77
CA TRP A 98 -7.59 -0.17 -13.72
C TRP A 98 -7.39 -0.83 -15.09
N LEU A 99 -7.82 -0.17 -16.18
CA LEU A 99 -7.60 -0.68 -17.54
C LEU A 99 -6.11 -0.80 -17.89
N ARG A 100 -5.25 0.13 -17.44
CA ARG A 100 -3.79 0.03 -17.64
C ARG A 100 -3.20 -1.13 -16.85
N VAL A 101 -3.67 -1.32 -15.61
CA VAL A 101 -3.27 -2.46 -14.77
C VAL A 101 -3.70 -3.78 -15.40
N GLN A 102 -4.92 -3.88 -15.93
CA GLN A 102 -5.40 -5.08 -16.64
C GLN A 102 -4.58 -5.37 -17.91
N LYS A 103 -4.16 -4.34 -18.65
CA LYS A 103 -3.26 -4.52 -19.80
C LYS A 103 -1.88 -5.03 -19.37
N MET A 104 -1.39 -4.62 -18.21
CA MET A 104 -0.15 -5.16 -17.66
C MET A 104 -0.30 -6.64 -17.25
N LEU A 105 -1.44 -7.05 -16.70
CA LEU A 105 -1.73 -8.45 -16.39
C LEU A 105 -1.84 -9.35 -17.63
N LEU A 106 -2.00 -8.77 -18.81
CA LEU A 106 -1.99 -9.48 -20.08
C LEU A 106 -0.59 -9.75 -20.64
N ASP A 107 0.44 -9.15 -20.03
CA ASP A 107 1.81 -9.32 -20.45
C ASP A 107 2.33 -10.71 -20.01
N THR A 108 2.65 -11.57 -20.97
CA THR A 108 3.20 -12.91 -20.70
C THR A 108 4.56 -12.85 -20.02
N ASN A 109 5.26 -11.72 -20.12
CA ASN A 109 6.54 -11.52 -19.45
C ASN A 109 6.40 -10.76 -18.13
N LEU A 110 5.19 -10.57 -17.59
CA LEU A 110 4.98 -9.85 -16.34
C LEU A 110 5.84 -10.41 -15.20
N VAL A 111 5.79 -11.73 -14.98
CA VAL A 111 6.53 -12.40 -13.91
C VAL A 111 8.04 -12.25 -14.11
N GLY A 112 8.52 -12.40 -15.35
CA GLY A 112 9.93 -12.17 -15.70
C GLY A 112 10.37 -10.74 -15.36
N ARG A 113 9.57 -9.73 -15.73
CA ARG A 113 9.86 -8.33 -15.39
C ARG A 113 9.83 -8.05 -13.89
N MET A 114 9.01 -8.75 -13.11
CA MET A 114 8.97 -8.61 -11.66
C MET A 114 10.24 -9.17 -11.01
N ARG A 115 10.72 -10.31 -11.50
CA ARG A 115 11.97 -10.94 -11.02
C ARG A 115 13.19 -10.16 -11.45
N ASP A 116 13.22 -9.71 -12.70
CA ASP A 116 14.37 -9.04 -13.32
C ASP A 116 14.27 -7.51 -13.16
N PHE A 117 13.46 -7.04 -12.20
CA PHE A 117 13.28 -5.62 -11.94
C PHE A 117 14.56 -5.00 -11.35
N ASP A 118 15.05 -3.94 -11.99
CA ASP A 118 16.21 -3.20 -11.50
C ASP A 118 15.80 -2.07 -10.55
N ALA A 119 16.18 -2.21 -9.27
CA ALA A 119 15.96 -1.19 -8.25
C ALA A 119 16.65 0.15 -8.56
N SER A 120 17.71 0.16 -9.39
CA SER A 120 18.37 1.39 -9.82
C SER A 120 17.43 2.30 -10.62
N ALA A 121 16.52 1.72 -11.41
CA ALA A 121 15.52 2.45 -12.19
C ALA A 121 14.53 3.20 -11.29
N LEU A 122 14.18 2.63 -10.13
CA LEU A 122 13.33 3.32 -9.15
C LEU A 122 14.10 4.41 -8.40
N LYS A 123 15.38 4.17 -8.09
CA LYS A 123 16.25 5.16 -7.42
C LYS A 123 16.49 6.40 -8.29
N ALA A 124 16.50 6.24 -9.62
CA ALA A 124 16.58 7.35 -10.55
C ALA A 124 15.33 8.27 -10.53
N GLU A 125 14.21 7.79 -9.99
CA GLU A 125 12.91 8.48 -9.94
C GLU A 125 12.44 8.71 -8.49
N PRO A 126 13.16 9.51 -7.67
CA PRO A 126 12.87 9.66 -6.25
C PRO A 126 11.48 10.24 -5.96
N VAL A 127 10.95 11.06 -6.88
CA VAL A 127 9.60 11.64 -6.78
C VAL A 127 8.53 10.54 -6.88
N LEU A 128 8.71 9.57 -7.79
CA LEU A 128 7.82 8.43 -7.93
C LEU A 128 7.91 7.51 -6.71
N ALA A 129 9.12 7.24 -6.23
CA ALA A 129 9.32 6.43 -5.03
C ALA A 129 8.62 7.05 -3.81
N ALA A 130 8.77 8.36 -3.60
CA ALA A 130 8.08 9.09 -2.53
C ALA A 130 6.55 9.01 -2.66
N TYR A 131 6.03 9.16 -3.87
CA TYR A 131 4.60 9.01 -4.16
C TYR A 131 4.08 7.60 -3.83
N ILE A 132 4.82 6.55 -4.21
CA ILE A 132 4.43 5.16 -3.92
C ILE A 132 4.35 4.94 -2.40
N VAL A 133 5.35 5.42 -1.65
CA VAL A 133 5.38 5.30 -0.19
C VAL A 133 4.22 6.05 0.46
N SER A 134 3.97 7.30 0.05
CA SER A 134 2.90 8.11 0.63
C SER A 134 1.50 7.56 0.31
N GLU A 135 1.25 7.11 -0.91
CA GLU A 135 -0.08 6.66 -1.31
C GLU A 135 -0.39 5.22 -0.89
N TYR A 136 0.54 4.30 -1.10
CA TYR A 136 0.27 2.86 -0.96
C TYR A 136 0.72 2.29 0.38
N PHE A 137 1.78 2.85 0.99
CA PHE A 137 2.36 2.33 2.22
C PHE A 137 2.05 3.18 3.46
N SER A 138 1.66 4.44 3.31
CA SER A 138 1.28 5.31 4.45
C SER A 138 -0.20 5.20 4.83
N ALA A 139 -0.94 4.28 4.20
CA ALA A 139 -2.39 4.17 4.32
C ALA A 139 -2.91 3.44 5.58
N GLY A 140 -2.03 3.12 6.53
CA GLY A 140 -2.40 2.49 7.80
C GLY A 140 -3.48 3.23 8.59
N GLU A 141 -3.66 4.54 8.37
CA GLU A 141 -4.67 5.34 9.08
C GLU A 141 -5.96 5.59 8.28
N LYS A 142 -5.92 5.59 6.95
CA LYS A 142 -7.07 6.07 6.14
C LYS A 142 -8.09 5.00 5.78
N TYR A 143 -7.72 3.71 5.81
CA TYR A 143 -8.62 2.60 5.45
C TYR A 143 -9.19 1.82 6.66
N GLN A 144 -8.66 2.06 7.86
CA GLN A 144 -9.23 1.54 9.11
C GLN A 144 -10.54 2.22 9.50
N ARG A 145 -10.83 3.41 8.94
CA ARG A 145 -12.19 3.93 8.91
C ARG A 145 -12.97 3.25 7.78
N SER A 146 -13.23 1.96 7.94
CA SER A 146 -14.60 1.53 7.69
C SER A 146 -15.47 2.57 8.42
N PRO A 147 -16.43 3.26 7.77
CA PRO A 147 -17.41 4.00 8.54
C PRO A 147 -17.92 2.96 9.51
N ALA A 148 -17.62 3.17 10.80
CA ALA A 148 -18.16 2.35 11.87
C ALA A 148 -19.61 2.20 11.47
N ARG A 149 -20.04 0.96 11.20
CA ARG A 149 -21.43 0.64 10.99
C ARG A 149 -22.11 1.40 12.10
N SER A 150 -22.75 2.51 11.75
CA SER A 150 -23.71 3.12 12.62
C SER A 150 -24.67 1.97 12.81
N SER A 151 -24.54 1.27 13.93
CA SER A 151 -25.66 0.65 14.59
C SER A 151 -26.54 1.82 14.99
N THR A 152 -27.09 2.52 14.00
CA THR A 152 -28.33 3.22 14.12
C THR A 152 -29.31 2.07 14.23
N SER A 153 -29.46 1.64 15.48
CA SER A 153 -30.63 1.01 16.02
C SER A 153 -31.84 1.31 15.15
N TYR A 154 -32.48 0.24 14.68
CA TYR A 154 -33.86 0.27 14.24
C TYR A 154 -34.74 0.73 15.42
N GLN A 155 -34.77 2.03 15.69
CA GLN A 155 -35.98 2.70 16.12
C GLN A 155 -36.66 3.11 14.82
N ARG A 156 -37.47 2.25 14.19
CA ARG A 156 -38.89 2.12 14.52
C ARG A 156 -39.44 3.42 15.09
N LEU A 157 -39.99 4.24 14.20
CA LEU A 157 -41.37 4.77 14.19
C LEU A 157 -41.47 5.72 12.98
N LEU A 158 -42.15 5.27 11.91
CA LEU A 158 -43.41 5.88 11.44
C LEU A 158 -43.31 7.41 11.29
N ILE A 159 -43.33 7.93 10.05
CA ILE A 159 -44.14 9.08 9.61
C ILE A 159 -44.00 9.24 8.08
N SER A 160 -45.09 8.88 7.41
CA SER A 160 -45.75 9.51 6.27
C SER A 160 -44.96 10.10 5.09
N ARG A 161 -45.27 9.52 3.91
CA ARG A 161 -45.33 10.21 2.60
C ARG A 161 -46.09 11.54 2.71
N PRO A 162 -45.73 12.53 1.87
CA PRO A 162 -46.71 12.88 0.84
C PRO A 162 -46.11 12.95 -0.56
N SER A 163 -46.94 12.51 -1.50
CA SER A 163 -46.83 12.72 -2.93
C SER A 163 -47.00 14.21 -3.26
N SER A 164 -46.19 14.74 -4.16
CA SER A 164 -46.58 15.96 -4.89
C SER A 164 -45.99 15.94 -6.30
N SER A 165 -46.96 16.02 -7.20
CA SER A 165 -46.99 16.12 -8.65
C SER A 165 -46.24 17.32 -9.25
N SER A 166 -46.17 17.29 -10.60
CA SER A 166 -46.20 18.47 -11.48
C SER A 166 -44.83 19.14 -11.69
N THR A 167 -44.38 19.59 -12.86
CA THR A 167 -44.97 19.95 -14.17
C THR A 167 -43.77 19.99 -15.13
N GLY A 168 -43.79 19.37 -16.31
CA GLY A 168 -44.03 20.06 -17.58
C GLY A 168 -42.99 21.15 -17.92
N GLY A 169 -42.14 20.92 -18.93
CA GLY A 169 -41.24 21.95 -19.47
C GLY A 169 -40.31 21.47 -20.58
N SER A 170 -40.87 21.28 -21.78
CA SER A 170 -40.11 21.28 -23.04
C SER A 170 -40.00 22.73 -23.53
N PRO A 171 -38.85 23.18 -24.06
CA PRO A 171 -38.87 23.50 -25.49
C PRO A 171 -37.57 23.19 -26.25
N VAL A 172 -37.81 22.76 -27.49
CA VAL A 172 -37.01 22.89 -28.71
C VAL A 172 -36.21 24.19 -28.84
N GLY A 173 -34.93 24.08 -29.18
CA GLY A 173 -34.08 25.19 -29.61
C GLY A 173 -33.19 24.77 -30.78
N ALA A 174 -33.62 25.11 -31.98
CA ALA A 174 -32.86 25.04 -33.21
C ALA A 174 -31.85 26.19 -33.30
N ALA A 175 -30.65 25.96 -33.84
CA ALA A 175 -29.86 26.99 -34.51
C ALA A 175 -28.78 26.34 -35.39
N ALA A 176 -28.96 26.51 -36.70
CA ALA A 176 -27.95 26.31 -37.73
C ALA A 176 -26.85 27.37 -37.62
N MET A 177 -25.63 27.08 -38.08
CA MET A 177 -24.79 28.05 -38.80
C MET A 177 -23.55 27.40 -39.44
N VAL A 178 -23.54 27.50 -40.77
CA VAL A 178 -22.44 27.62 -41.77
C VAL A 178 -21.34 26.57 -41.79
#